data_AF-A0A817F1W6-F1
#
_entry.id   AF-A0A817F1W6-F1
#
_cell.length_a   1.000
_cell.length_b   1.000
_cell.length_c   1.000
_cell.angle_alpha   90.00
_cell.angle_beta   90.00
_cell.angle_gamma   90.00
#
_symmetry.space_group_name_H-M   'P 1'
#
loop_
_entity.id
_entity.type
_entity.pdbx_description
1 polymer ?
#
loop_
_entity_poly.entity_id
_entity_poly.type
_entity_poly.pdbx_seq_one_letter_code
_entity_poly.pdbx_strand_id
1 'polypeptide(L)'
;MLTSIFLVLCLFHCHFKHYHAEASRMFNIEQDKRELGIRFKQAITDVMKKLDDLSITCPPSSFFYNGSCYFYLPPKQIDNLKGIGFGDVSVDEGSLIYSYGFLFLFISIFYILSRYIFYSLIILEFISKLLLPMIIFFLFQLLFVRLLCKLLFIQNNHLLALRNLRLYYTFSYFSFFFDCFLGFIMCLSRITKGIFCTLIFFARLDYSAYGRGLEMYDSSYASYVSFFHIERNQRHPVLNVFIDIIRQRLIDIRKLKLKLTMENINQTYENEKLSQLRRFRWALAYTLIHNEQLKRYRKHRLCSTKINQSKTLERIFDKIGLSQTLPRKF
;
A
#
# COMPACT_ATOMS: atom_id res chain seq x y z
N MET A 1 -23.76 30.85 19.83
CA MET A 1 -22.66 31.23 18.90
C MET A 1 -21.72 30.07 18.56
N LEU A 2 -21.20 29.31 19.54
CA LEU A 2 -20.45 28.08 19.26
C LEU A 2 -21.29 27.03 18.52
N THR A 3 -22.58 26.90 18.86
CA THR A 3 -23.53 26.01 18.20
C THR A 3 -23.81 26.39 16.75
N SER A 4 -23.85 27.68 16.41
CA SER A 4 -24.05 28.19 15.05
C SER A 4 -22.78 28.09 14.18
N ILE A 5 -21.59 28.25 14.77
CA ILE A 5 -20.31 27.99 14.09
C ILE A 5 -20.09 26.48 13.91
N PHE A 6 -20.46 25.66 14.91
CA PHE A 6 -20.52 24.20 14.78
C PHE A 6 -21.56 23.77 13.75
N LEU A 7 -22.71 24.45 13.64
CA LEU A 7 -23.71 24.15 12.61
C LEU A 7 -23.18 24.50 11.22
N VAL A 8 -22.48 25.62 11.06
CA VAL A 8 -21.84 26.02 9.80
C VAL A 8 -20.67 25.10 9.46
N LEU A 9 -19.86 24.68 10.43
CA LEU A 9 -18.78 23.71 10.24
C LEU A 9 -19.30 22.29 10.00
N CYS A 10 -20.40 21.88 10.64
CA CYS A 10 -21.09 20.61 10.38
C CYS A 10 -21.81 20.63 9.03
N LEU A 11 -22.39 21.76 8.63
CA LEU A 11 -22.95 21.95 7.29
C LEU A 11 -21.82 21.94 6.26
N PHE A 12 -20.70 22.62 6.49
CA PHE A 12 -19.49 22.54 5.66
C PHE A 12 -18.90 21.12 5.62
N HIS A 13 -18.89 20.38 6.73
CA HIS A 13 -18.36 19.02 6.81
C HIS A 13 -19.31 18.01 6.14
N CYS A 14 -20.62 18.12 6.36
CA CYS A 14 -21.66 17.30 5.72
C CYS A 14 -21.74 17.60 4.21
N HIS A 15 -21.55 18.86 3.83
CA HIS A 15 -21.52 19.29 2.43
C HIS A 15 -20.20 18.97 1.74
N PHE A 16 -19.07 18.98 2.46
CA PHE A 16 -17.80 18.44 1.97
C PHE A 16 -17.88 16.91 1.85
N LYS A 17 -18.61 16.22 2.73
CA LYS A 17 -18.91 14.78 2.61
C LYS A 17 -19.82 14.50 1.42
N HIS A 18 -20.76 15.39 1.11
CA HIS A 18 -21.63 15.29 -0.06
C HIS A 18 -20.89 15.64 -1.36
N TYR A 19 -20.03 16.68 -1.36
CA TYR A 19 -19.17 17.05 -2.48
C TYR A 19 -18.11 15.99 -2.72
N HIS A 20 -17.57 15.37 -1.66
CA HIS A 20 -16.66 14.23 -1.76
C HIS A 20 -17.43 12.97 -2.17
N ALA A 21 -18.69 12.77 -1.79
CA ALA A 21 -19.51 11.65 -2.26
C ALA A 21 -20.01 11.84 -3.71
N GLU A 22 -20.20 13.07 -4.17
CA GLU A 22 -20.53 13.41 -5.56
C GLU A 22 -19.28 13.48 -6.44
N ALA A 23 -18.14 13.93 -5.91
CA ALA A 23 -16.83 13.81 -6.55
C ALA A 23 -16.37 12.35 -6.56
N SER A 24 -16.63 11.55 -5.53
CA SER A 24 -16.43 10.09 -5.53
C SER A 24 -17.45 9.38 -6.42
N ARG A 25 -18.66 9.92 -6.64
CA ARG A 25 -19.60 9.39 -7.67
C ARG A 25 -19.19 9.77 -9.09
N MET A 26 -18.69 10.99 -9.32
CA MET A 26 -18.07 11.41 -10.58
C MET A 26 -16.78 10.63 -10.84
N PHE A 27 -15.98 10.38 -9.79
CA PHE A 27 -14.80 9.52 -9.84
C PHE A 27 -15.18 8.04 -9.98
N ASN A 28 -16.35 7.59 -9.48
CA ASN A 28 -16.90 6.26 -9.71
C ASN A 28 -17.44 6.11 -11.14
N ILE A 29 -18.01 7.15 -11.75
CA ILE A 29 -18.50 7.17 -13.13
C ILE A 29 -17.34 7.30 -14.12
N GLU A 30 -16.30 8.05 -13.75
CA GLU A 30 -15.02 8.08 -14.43
C GLU A 30 -14.20 6.81 -14.14
N GLN A 31 -14.42 6.13 -13.00
CA GLN A 31 -14.01 4.75 -12.73
C GLN A 31 -14.88 3.73 -13.46
N ASP A 32 -16.09 4.04 -13.92
CA ASP A 32 -16.94 3.15 -14.73
C ASP A 32 -16.55 3.22 -16.20
N LYS A 33 -16.22 4.43 -16.69
CA LYS A 33 -15.57 4.61 -17.99
C LYS A 33 -14.12 4.13 -17.98
N ARG A 34 -13.40 4.36 -16.88
CA ARG A 34 -12.15 3.66 -16.63
C ARG A 34 -12.42 2.19 -16.33
N GLU A 35 -13.54 1.69 -15.85
CA GLU A 35 -13.78 0.24 -15.61
C GLU A 35 -14.12 -0.44 -16.91
N LEU A 36 -14.76 0.22 -17.85
CA LEU A 36 -14.93 -0.30 -19.20
C LEU A 36 -13.59 -0.25 -19.94
N GLY A 37 -12.84 0.84 -19.79
CA GLY A 37 -11.45 0.97 -20.23
C GLY A 37 -10.47 0.06 -19.48
N ILE A 38 -10.72 -0.28 -18.22
CA ILE A 38 -9.95 -1.14 -17.30
C ILE A 38 -10.43 -2.55 -17.46
N ARG A 39 -11.65 -2.87 -17.91
CA ARG A 39 -12.11 -4.21 -18.30
C ARG A 39 -11.61 -4.54 -19.69
N PHE A 40 -11.52 -3.56 -20.59
CA PHE A 40 -10.81 -3.72 -21.85
C PHE A 40 -9.29 -3.78 -21.64
N LYS A 41 -8.76 -2.94 -20.75
CA LYS A 41 -7.35 -2.96 -20.32
C LYS A 41 -7.05 -4.08 -19.33
N GLN A 42 -8.02 -4.74 -18.68
CA GLN A 42 -7.95 -5.97 -17.83
C GLN A 42 -8.19 -7.19 -18.67
N ALA A 43 -8.94 -7.14 -19.77
CA ALA A 43 -8.92 -8.19 -20.76
C ALA A 43 -7.56 -8.17 -21.47
N ILE A 44 -7.06 -6.99 -21.85
CA ILE A 44 -5.71 -6.80 -22.39
C ILE A 44 -4.64 -7.03 -21.31
N THR A 45 -4.83 -6.64 -20.04
CA THR A 45 -3.89 -6.97 -18.96
C THR A 45 -4.09 -8.37 -18.40
N ASP A 46 -5.17 -9.11 -18.63
CA ASP A 46 -5.28 -10.53 -18.28
C ASP A 46 -4.70 -11.39 -19.40
N VAL A 47 -4.77 -10.91 -20.64
CA VAL A 47 -3.99 -11.44 -21.77
C VAL A 47 -2.51 -11.10 -21.60
N MET A 48 -2.16 -9.84 -21.28
CA MET A 48 -0.78 -9.42 -20.98
C MET A 48 -0.27 -9.99 -19.66
N LYS A 49 -1.10 -10.28 -18.65
CA LYS A 49 -0.73 -10.95 -17.39
C LYS A 49 -0.64 -12.46 -17.55
N LYS A 50 -1.41 -13.06 -18.46
CA LYS A 50 -1.11 -14.41 -18.99
C LYS A 50 0.18 -14.44 -19.81
N LEU A 51 0.57 -13.33 -20.45
CA LEU A 51 1.84 -13.14 -21.16
C LEU A 51 3.00 -12.69 -20.24
N ASP A 52 2.74 -12.03 -19.10
CA ASP A 52 3.70 -11.54 -18.11
C ASP A 52 3.95 -12.58 -17.01
N ASP A 53 2.98 -13.47 -16.73
CA ASP A 53 3.23 -14.77 -16.09
C ASP A 53 4.25 -15.60 -16.91
N LEU A 54 4.48 -15.23 -18.17
CA LEU A 54 5.49 -15.76 -19.07
C LEU A 54 6.77 -14.90 -19.15
N SER A 55 6.76 -13.63 -18.72
CA SER A 55 7.93 -12.75 -18.62
C SER A 55 8.05 -12.13 -17.23
N ILE A 56 8.53 -12.94 -16.27
CA ILE A 56 8.91 -12.48 -14.94
C ILE A 56 10.15 -11.58 -15.07
N THR A 57 9.94 -10.28 -15.27
CA THR A 57 11.00 -9.26 -15.19
C THR A 57 10.60 -8.20 -14.17
N CYS A 58 10.90 -8.44 -12.89
CA CYS A 58 10.94 -7.36 -11.90
C CYS A 58 12.21 -6.51 -12.17
N PRO A 59 12.16 -5.17 -11.99
CA PRO A 59 13.36 -4.32 -12.10
C PRO A 59 14.44 -4.79 -11.12
N PRO A 60 15.74 -4.59 -11.43
CA PRO A 60 16.88 -5.20 -10.73
C PRO A 60 16.97 -4.87 -9.23
N SER A 61 16.22 -3.87 -8.77
CA SER A 61 16.08 -3.47 -7.37
C SER A 61 14.71 -3.83 -6.80
N SER A 62 14.07 -4.95 -7.15
CA SER A 62 12.79 -5.34 -6.56
C SER A 62 12.63 -6.86 -6.46
N PHE A 63 11.81 -7.32 -5.50
CA PHE A 63 11.50 -8.74 -5.30
C PHE A 63 9.99 -9.00 -5.35
N PHE A 64 9.61 -10.15 -5.91
CA PHE A 64 8.22 -10.53 -6.14
C PHE A 64 7.63 -11.29 -4.94
N TYR A 65 6.47 -10.88 -4.45
CA TYR A 65 5.68 -11.66 -3.49
C TYR A 65 4.18 -11.48 -3.70
N ASN A 66 3.44 -12.60 -3.64
CA ASN A 66 1.98 -12.64 -3.73
C ASN A 66 1.39 -11.83 -4.92
N GLY A 67 2.05 -11.88 -6.08
CA GLY A 67 1.58 -11.19 -7.29
C GLY A 67 2.09 -9.75 -7.47
N SER A 68 2.93 -9.22 -6.57
CA SER A 68 3.41 -7.83 -6.62
C SER A 68 4.94 -7.76 -6.50
N CYS A 69 5.61 -6.90 -7.30
CA CYS A 69 7.03 -6.57 -7.11
C CYS A 69 7.14 -5.46 -6.05
N TYR A 70 8.00 -5.65 -5.05
CA TYR A 70 8.33 -4.68 -4.00
C TYR A 70 9.76 -4.17 -4.20
N PHE A 71 9.96 -2.86 -4.18
CA PHE A 71 11.29 -2.27 -4.34
C PHE A 71 12.20 -2.56 -3.14
N TYR A 72 13.45 -2.88 -3.44
CA TYR A 72 14.59 -3.04 -2.57
C TYR A 72 15.06 -1.63 -2.17
N LEU A 73 15.08 -1.33 -0.86
CA LEU A 73 15.77 -0.14 -0.39
C LEU A 73 17.29 -0.32 -0.58
N PRO A 74 18.02 0.65 -1.15
CA PRO A 74 19.46 0.55 -1.31
C PRO A 74 20.16 0.43 0.06
N PRO A 75 21.27 -0.33 0.14
CA PRO A 75 21.95 -0.65 1.39
C PRO A 75 22.59 0.54 2.13
N LYS A 76 22.57 1.75 1.55
CA LYS A 76 23.10 2.96 2.21
C LYS A 76 22.25 3.49 3.37
N GLN A 77 21.11 2.88 3.69
CA GLN A 77 20.32 3.17 4.90
C GLN A 77 20.37 2.04 5.94
N ILE A 78 21.24 1.05 5.77
CA ILE A 78 21.43 -0.05 6.74
C ILE A 78 22.07 0.46 8.05
N ASP A 79 22.67 1.66 8.07
CA ASP A 79 23.14 2.32 9.28
C ASP A 79 21.97 2.70 10.25
N ASN A 80 20.72 2.62 9.79
CA ASN A 80 19.51 2.82 10.59
C ASN A 80 18.92 1.52 11.17
N LEU A 81 19.71 0.44 11.27
CA LEU A 81 19.36 -0.78 12.01
C LEU A 81 19.16 -0.58 13.54
N LYS A 82 19.14 0.67 14.03
CA LYS A 82 18.57 1.05 15.33
C LYS A 82 17.04 0.93 15.39
N GLY A 83 16.41 0.20 14.46
CA GLY A 83 14.95 0.06 14.34
C GLY A 83 14.23 -0.53 15.57
N ILE A 84 14.93 -1.26 16.45
CA ILE A 84 14.33 -1.75 17.69
C ILE A 84 14.25 -0.65 18.76
N GLY A 85 15.21 0.29 18.78
CA GLY A 85 15.19 1.46 19.67
C GLY A 85 14.47 2.67 19.09
N PHE A 86 14.30 2.76 17.77
CA PHE A 86 13.59 3.88 17.14
C PHE A 86 12.09 3.86 17.45
N GLY A 87 11.47 2.68 17.58
CA GLY A 87 10.08 2.57 18.02
C GLY A 87 9.90 3.17 19.40
N ASP A 88 10.69 2.73 20.37
CA ASP A 88 10.60 3.21 21.76
C ASP A 88 11.02 4.69 21.88
N VAL A 89 12.10 5.11 21.22
CA VAL A 89 12.56 6.52 21.26
C VAL A 89 11.60 7.46 20.53
N SER A 90 11.01 7.07 19.40
CA SER A 90 10.02 7.91 18.71
C SER A 90 8.65 7.91 19.38
N VAL A 91 8.29 6.86 20.12
CA VAL A 91 7.10 6.82 20.96
C VAL A 91 7.29 7.69 22.20
N ASP A 92 8.47 7.69 22.81
CA ASP A 92 8.78 8.53 23.97
C ASP A 92 8.87 10.02 23.59
N GLU A 93 9.62 10.36 22.53
CA GLU A 93 9.68 11.73 21.99
C GLU A 93 8.34 12.18 21.44
N GLY A 94 7.62 11.27 20.78
CA GLY A 94 6.25 11.48 20.32
C GLY A 94 5.34 11.82 21.49
N SER A 95 5.33 11.01 22.56
CA SER A 95 4.48 11.23 23.73
C SER A 95 4.72 12.59 24.41
N LEU A 96 5.98 13.06 24.44
CA LEU A 96 6.33 14.40 24.89
C LEU A 96 5.74 15.46 23.96
N ILE A 97 5.92 15.34 22.64
CA ILE A 97 5.33 16.27 21.67
C ILE A 97 3.80 16.28 21.75
N TYR A 98 3.16 15.13 21.99
CA TYR A 98 1.72 15.02 22.20
C TYR A 98 1.27 15.68 23.50
N SER A 99 1.98 15.45 24.60
CA SER A 99 1.63 16.06 25.89
C SER A 99 1.81 17.57 25.86
N TYR A 100 2.93 18.08 25.33
CA TYR A 100 3.16 19.51 25.15
C TYR A 100 2.22 20.13 24.11
N GLY A 101 1.93 19.42 23.01
CA GLY A 101 1.00 19.87 21.98
C GLY A 101 -0.44 19.95 22.49
N PHE A 102 -0.89 18.96 23.27
CA PHE A 102 -2.22 18.96 23.89
C PHE A 102 -2.32 20.02 24.99
N LEU A 103 -1.28 20.19 25.80
CA LEU A 103 -1.19 21.24 26.82
C LEU A 103 -1.20 22.63 26.17
N PHE A 104 -0.46 22.84 25.08
CA PHE A 104 -0.48 24.07 24.30
C PHE A 104 -1.87 24.33 23.68
N LEU A 105 -2.51 23.30 23.13
CA LEU A 105 -3.90 23.39 22.63
C LEU A 105 -4.86 23.75 23.75
N PHE A 106 -4.73 23.13 24.92
CA PHE A 106 -5.59 23.36 26.07
C PHE A 106 -5.43 24.78 26.62
N ILE A 107 -4.19 25.26 26.78
CA ILE A 107 -3.89 26.65 27.18
C ILE A 107 -4.40 27.63 26.13
N SER A 108 -4.18 27.34 24.83
CA SER A 108 -4.66 28.18 23.74
C SER A 108 -6.18 28.26 23.71
N ILE A 109 -6.88 27.13 23.92
CA ILE A 109 -8.34 27.07 24.00
C ILE A 109 -8.84 27.85 25.22
N PHE A 110 -8.21 27.69 26.38
CA PHE A 110 -8.57 28.42 27.60
C PHE A 110 -8.31 29.92 27.48
N TYR A 111 -7.20 30.31 26.84
CA TYR A 111 -6.88 31.70 26.53
C TYR A 111 -7.86 32.31 25.51
N ILE A 112 -8.22 31.55 24.48
CA ILE A 112 -9.23 31.96 23.50
C ILE A 112 -10.60 32.05 24.16
N LEU A 113 -10.98 31.13 25.05
CA LEU A 113 -12.25 31.17 25.79
C LEU A 113 -12.31 32.36 26.76
N SER A 114 -11.24 32.64 27.50
CA SER A 114 -11.18 33.77 28.42
C SER A 114 -11.22 35.11 27.66
N ARG A 115 -10.54 35.20 26.52
CA ARG A 115 -10.65 36.34 25.58
C ARG A 115 -12.02 36.40 24.92
N TYR A 116 -12.63 35.27 24.56
CA TYR A 116 -13.94 35.19 23.92
C TYR A 116 -15.04 35.70 24.85
N ILE A 117 -14.99 35.36 26.13
CA ILE A 117 -15.91 35.90 27.15
C ILE A 117 -15.78 37.43 27.22
N PHE A 118 -14.56 37.97 27.21
CA PHE A 118 -14.28 39.41 27.31
C PHE A 118 -14.60 40.21 26.04
N TYR A 119 -14.34 39.65 24.85
CA TYR A 119 -14.56 40.30 23.54
C TYR A 119 -15.90 39.93 22.88
N SER A 120 -16.73 39.09 23.51
CA SER A 120 -17.94 38.51 22.91
C SER A 120 -18.89 39.54 22.30
N LEU A 121 -18.99 40.74 22.87
CA LEU A 121 -19.88 41.80 22.37
C LEU A 121 -19.31 42.49 21.12
N ILE A 122 -18.01 42.81 21.09
CA ILE A 122 -17.35 43.52 19.97
C ILE A 122 -17.17 42.57 18.76
N ILE A 123 -16.79 41.33 19.02
CA ILE A 123 -16.59 40.32 17.97
C ILE A 123 -17.94 39.90 17.38
N LEU A 124 -19.00 39.75 18.18
CA LEU A 124 -20.35 39.40 17.67
C LEU A 124 -20.87 40.48 16.71
N GLU A 125 -20.64 41.76 17.01
CA GLU A 125 -21.05 42.86 16.14
C GLU A 125 -20.21 42.92 14.85
N PHE A 126 -18.91 42.67 14.94
CA PHE A 126 -18.02 42.61 13.77
C PHE A 126 -18.32 41.39 12.86
N ILE A 127 -18.55 40.22 13.46
CA ILE A 127 -18.86 38.98 12.72
C ILE A 127 -20.24 39.06 12.06
N SER A 128 -21.24 39.60 12.76
CA SER A 128 -22.58 39.76 12.19
C SER A 128 -22.63 40.79 11.06
N LYS A 129 -21.86 41.88 11.13
CA LYS A 129 -21.84 42.91 10.08
C LYS A 129 -20.95 42.57 8.89
N LEU A 130 -19.84 41.84 9.08
CA LEU A 130 -18.86 41.59 8.02
C LEU A 130 -18.82 40.13 7.54
N LEU A 131 -18.73 39.17 8.46
CA LEU A 131 -18.57 37.75 8.09
C LEU A 131 -19.88 37.12 7.62
N LEU A 132 -21.00 37.47 8.26
CA LEU A 132 -22.31 36.93 7.93
C LEU A 132 -22.74 37.25 6.48
N PRO A 133 -22.66 38.49 5.95
CA PRO A 133 -22.97 38.75 4.55
C PRO A 133 -22.00 38.04 3.60
N MET A 134 -20.72 37.91 3.95
CA MET A 134 -19.73 37.18 3.13
C MET A 134 -20.05 35.68 3.05
N ILE A 135 -20.46 35.06 4.16
CA ILE A 135 -20.87 33.66 4.20
C ILE A 135 -22.19 33.45 3.45
N ILE A 136 -23.15 34.36 3.59
CA ILE A 136 -24.43 34.29 2.85
C ILE A 136 -24.17 34.42 1.35
N PHE A 137 -23.35 35.38 0.94
CA PHE A 137 -22.97 35.56 -0.47
C PHE A 137 -22.26 34.32 -1.04
N PHE A 138 -21.35 33.72 -0.25
CA PHE A 138 -20.69 32.46 -0.60
C PHE A 138 -21.70 31.32 -0.81
N LEU A 139 -22.63 31.13 0.14
CA LEU A 139 -23.65 30.07 0.06
C LEU A 139 -24.60 30.30 -1.11
N PHE A 140 -24.98 31.55 -1.35
CA PHE A 140 -25.79 31.96 -2.49
C PHE A 140 -25.08 31.63 -3.80
N GLN A 141 -23.83 32.05 -3.99
CA GLN A 141 -23.05 31.78 -5.20
C GLN A 141 -22.92 30.27 -5.45
N LEU A 142 -22.67 29.49 -4.40
CA LEU A 142 -22.54 28.04 -4.48
C LEU A 142 -23.87 27.35 -4.84
N LEU A 143 -24.98 27.81 -4.27
CA LEU A 143 -26.32 27.31 -4.63
C LEU A 143 -26.68 27.71 -6.06
N PHE A 144 -26.39 28.95 -6.45
CA PHE A 144 -26.64 29.50 -7.77
C PHE A 144 -25.91 28.71 -8.86
N VAL A 145 -24.60 28.48 -8.70
CA VAL A 145 -23.82 27.64 -9.62
C VAL A 145 -24.40 26.23 -9.71
N ARG A 146 -24.78 25.61 -8.59
CA ARG A 146 -25.40 24.27 -8.60
C ARG A 146 -26.73 24.22 -9.34
N LEU A 147 -27.60 25.20 -9.10
CA LEU A 147 -28.90 25.28 -9.75
C LEU A 147 -28.73 25.49 -11.25
N LEU A 148 -27.83 26.38 -11.68
CA LEU A 148 -27.54 26.58 -13.10
C LEU A 148 -26.93 25.34 -13.75
N CYS A 149 -26.03 24.62 -13.08
CA CYS A 149 -25.50 23.35 -13.56
C CYS A 149 -26.60 22.31 -13.78
N LYS A 150 -27.53 22.16 -12.83
CA LYS A 150 -28.63 21.18 -12.94
C LYS A 150 -29.70 21.59 -13.96
N LEU A 151 -30.05 22.87 -14.05
CA LEU A 151 -31.16 23.35 -14.86
C LEU A 151 -30.76 23.72 -16.29
N LEU A 152 -29.58 24.32 -16.48
CA LEU A 152 -29.15 24.89 -17.75
C LEU A 152 -28.13 24.03 -18.50
N PHE A 153 -27.15 23.50 -17.78
CA PHE A 153 -25.95 22.92 -18.40
C PHE A 153 -26.00 21.40 -18.60
N ILE A 154 -26.52 20.63 -17.65
CA ILE A 154 -26.52 19.16 -17.73
C ILE A 154 -27.69 18.65 -18.58
N GLN A 155 -27.39 17.78 -19.53
CA GLN A 155 -28.38 17.08 -20.34
C GLN A 155 -28.69 15.70 -19.74
N ASN A 156 -29.98 15.42 -19.48
CA ASN A 156 -30.43 14.23 -18.73
C ASN A 156 -30.10 12.88 -19.38
N ASN A 157 -29.73 12.84 -20.67
CA ASN A 157 -29.69 11.59 -21.44
C ASN A 157 -28.29 10.98 -21.60
N HIS A 158 -27.20 11.69 -21.27
CA HIS A 158 -25.85 11.14 -21.32
C HIS A 158 -24.99 11.65 -20.16
N LEU A 159 -24.26 10.74 -19.51
CA LEU A 159 -23.55 10.93 -18.23
C LEU A 159 -22.54 12.08 -18.14
N LEU A 160 -22.23 12.82 -19.22
CA LEU A 160 -21.38 14.03 -19.20
C LEU A 160 -21.70 15.01 -20.36
N ALA A 161 -22.91 14.99 -20.92
CA ALA A 161 -23.25 15.88 -22.03
C ALA A 161 -23.72 17.26 -21.54
N LEU A 162 -23.05 18.32 -22.01
CA LEU A 162 -23.42 19.71 -21.78
C LEU A 162 -24.42 20.17 -22.86
N ARG A 163 -25.58 20.69 -22.46
CA ARG A 163 -26.64 21.12 -23.39
C ARG A 163 -26.29 22.38 -24.19
N ASN A 164 -25.65 23.36 -23.56
CA ASN A 164 -25.24 24.61 -24.21
C ASN A 164 -23.82 25.02 -23.79
N LEU A 165 -22.85 24.64 -24.61
CA LEU A 165 -21.43 24.87 -24.37
C LEU A 165 -21.07 26.37 -24.36
N ARG A 166 -21.69 27.17 -25.24
CA ARG A 166 -21.41 28.62 -25.36
C ARG A 166 -21.86 29.39 -24.12
N LEU A 167 -23.03 29.05 -23.58
CA LEU A 167 -23.55 29.66 -22.35
C LEU A 167 -22.68 29.28 -21.15
N TYR A 168 -22.22 28.03 -21.08
CA TYR A 168 -21.31 27.58 -20.03
C TYR A 168 -20.00 28.36 -20.01
N TYR A 169 -19.33 28.55 -21.17
CA TYR A 169 -18.09 29.34 -21.22
C TYR A 169 -18.30 30.80 -20.82
N THR A 170 -19.40 31.42 -21.26
CA THR A 170 -19.73 32.80 -20.89
C THR A 170 -19.95 32.93 -19.39
N PHE A 171 -20.71 31.99 -18.80
CA PHE A 171 -20.95 31.94 -17.36
C PHE A 171 -19.67 31.67 -16.55
N SER A 172 -18.81 30.76 -17.01
CA SER A 172 -17.55 30.44 -16.36
C SER A 172 -16.59 31.63 -16.38
N TYR A 173 -16.58 32.42 -17.46
CA TYR A 173 -15.78 33.65 -17.54
C TYR A 173 -16.20 34.68 -16.48
N PHE A 174 -17.49 34.93 -16.33
CA PHE A 174 -17.99 35.84 -15.28
C PHE A 174 -17.80 35.29 -13.86
N SER A 175 -17.92 33.96 -13.69
CA SER A 175 -17.78 33.31 -12.37
C SER A 175 -16.33 33.22 -11.89
N PHE A 176 -15.36 33.29 -12.80
CA PHE A 176 -13.93 33.15 -12.51
C PHE A 176 -13.47 34.03 -11.33
N PHE A 177 -13.89 35.30 -11.29
CA PHE A 177 -13.51 36.21 -10.21
C PHE A 177 -13.96 35.70 -8.84
N PHE A 178 -15.20 35.22 -8.74
CA PHE A 178 -15.74 34.66 -7.50
C PHE A 178 -15.08 33.31 -7.17
N ASP A 179 -14.82 32.48 -8.17
CA ASP A 179 -14.14 31.20 -8.01
C ASP A 179 -12.72 31.37 -7.46
N CYS A 180 -12.01 32.46 -7.75
CA CYS A 180 -10.72 32.78 -7.15
C CYS A 180 -10.83 32.97 -5.61
N PHE A 181 -11.83 33.70 -5.12
CA PHE A 181 -12.05 33.86 -3.67
C PHE A 181 -12.46 32.55 -3.01
N LEU A 182 -13.32 31.76 -3.68
CA LEU A 182 -13.69 30.42 -3.22
C LEU A 182 -12.45 29.51 -3.11
N GLY A 183 -11.58 29.55 -4.12
CA GLY A 183 -10.33 28.81 -4.15
C GLY A 183 -9.40 29.18 -2.98
N PHE A 184 -9.30 30.46 -2.64
CA PHE A 184 -8.52 30.91 -1.49
C PHE A 184 -9.05 30.35 -0.17
N ILE A 185 -10.36 30.44 0.07
CA ILE A 185 -11.01 29.88 1.28
C ILE A 185 -10.81 28.35 1.34
N MET A 186 -10.94 27.66 0.21
CA MET A 186 -10.73 26.22 0.13
C MET A 186 -9.28 25.84 0.42
N CYS A 187 -8.31 26.63 -0.05
CA CYS A 187 -6.89 26.44 0.25
C CYS A 187 -6.61 26.55 1.76
N LEU A 188 -7.13 27.60 2.41
CA LEU A 188 -7.03 27.74 3.86
C LEU A 188 -7.66 26.54 4.59
N SER A 189 -8.84 26.08 4.15
CA SER A 189 -9.49 24.90 4.72
C SER A 189 -8.68 23.61 4.54
N ARG A 190 -7.90 23.51 3.46
CA ARG A 190 -7.03 22.36 3.18
C ARG A 190 -5.82 22.36 4.10
N ILE A 191 -5.21 23.53 4.32
CA ILE A 191 -4.07 23.68 5.22
C ILE A 191 -4.50 23.34 6.65
N THR A 192 -5.63 23.86 7.13
CA THR A 192 -6.11 23.60 8.50
C THR A 192 -6.44 22.12 8.72
N LYS A 193 -7.13 21.47 7.79
CA LYS A 193 -7.38 20.01 7.84
C LYS A 193 -6.08 19.21 7.80
N GLY A 194 -5.13 19.62 6.96
CA GLY A 194 -3.81 19.00 6.86
C GLY A 194 -3.08 19.00 8.20
N ILE A 195 -2.97 20.17 8.83
CA ILE A 195 -2.33 20.32 10.15
C ILE A 195 -3.02 19.44 11.19
N PHE A 196 -4.35 19.46 11.24
CA PHE A 196 -5.10 18.65 12.21
C PHE A 196 -4.88 17.14 12.01
N CYS A 197 -4.91 16.66 10.75
CA CYS A 197 -4.61 15.26 10.45
C CYS A 197 -3.16 14.92 10.81
N THR A 198 -2.18 15.74 10.43
CA THR A 198 -0.77 15.49 10.77
C THR A 198 -0.58 15.43 12.27
N LEU A 199 -1.19 16.34 13.06
CA LEU A 199 -1.12 16.30 14.52
C LEU A 199 -1.68 15.00 15.12
N ILE A 200 -2.79 14.47 14.60
CA ILE A 200 -3.36 13.21 15.10
C ILE A 200 -2.47 12.02 14.75
N PHE A 201 -1.90 11.99 13.54
CA PHE A 201 -1.15 10.84 13.03
C PHE A 201 0.36 10.89 13.29
N PHE A 202 0.88 12.00 13.83
CA PHE A 202 2.31 12.19 14.09
C PHE A 202 2.98 11.10 14.96
N ALA A 203 2.26 10.53 15.93
CA ALA A 203 2.74 9.45 16.83
C ALA A 203 2.77 8.09 16.14
N ARG A 204 1.98 7.92 15.08
CA ARG A 204 1.84 6.62 14.44
C ARG A 204 2.87 6.49 13.34
N LEU A 205 3.84 5.60 13.57
CA LEU A 205 4.85 5.20 12.58
C LEU A 205 4.24 4.49 11.36
N ASP A 206 3.02 3.96 11.49
CA ASP A 206 2.30 3.26 10.41
C ASP A 206 1.88 4.18 9.25
N TYR A 207 1.87 5.49 9.45
CA TYR A 207 1.33 6.46 8.49
C TYR A 207 2.35 7.53 8.18
N SER A 208 2.60 7.81 6.89
CA SER A 208 3.44 8.94 6.52
C SER A 208 2.67 10.25 6.62
N ALA A 209 3.29 11.28 7.20
CA ALA A 209 2.75 12.63 7.18
C ALA A 209 2.71 13.23 5.76
N TYR A 210 3.50 12.66 4.85
CA TYR A 210 3.60 13.07 3.46
C TYR A 210 2.66 12.26 2.56
N GLY A 211 2.34 12.81 1.38
CA GLY A 211 1.52 12.11 0.39
C GLY A 211 2.27 10.93 -0.25
N ARG A 212 1.53 10.04 -0.94
CA ARG A 212 2.06 8.80 -1.54
C ARG A 212 3.36 8.92 -2.35
N GLY A 213 3.56 10.04 -3.05
CA GLY A 213 4.77 10.26 -3.84
C GLY A 213 6.03 10.58 -3.02
N LEU A 214 5.86 10.96 -1.75
CA LEU A 214 6.92 11.43 -0.85
C LEU A 214 7.01 10.61 0.44
N GLU A 215 6.35 9.45 0.51
CA GLU A 215 6.38 8.55 1.68
C GLU A 215 7.81 8.15 2.08
N MET A 216 8.72 8.00 1.10
CA MET A 216 10.11 7.63 1.36
C MET A 216 10.97 8.77 1.91
N TYR A 217 10.49 10.01 1.85
CA TYR A 217 11.15 11.15 2.49
C TYR A 217 10.93 11.16 4.00
N ASP A 218 9.88 10.49 4.46
CA ASP A 218 9.56 10.33 5.87
C ASP A 218 10.44 9.23 6.48
N SER A 219 11.43 9.64 7.27
CA SER A 219 12.37 8.72 7.92
C SER A 219 11.65 7.72 8.84
N SER A 220 10.60 8.16 9.51
CA SER A 220 9.83 7.33 10.45
C SER A 220 9.09 6.22 9.72
N TYR A 221 8.35 6.57 8.67
CA TYR A 221 7.62 5.60 7.84
C TYR A 221 8.57 4.67 7.07
N ALA A 222 9.66 5.20 6.50
CA ALA A 222 10.64 4.39 5.78
C ALA A 222 11.32 3.34 6.69
N SER A 223 11.62 3.72 7.95
CA SER A 223 12.18 2.80 8.94
C SER A 223 11.17 1.72 9.35
N TYR A 224 9.90 2.08 9.53
CA TYR A 224 8.81 1.15 9.79
C TYR A 224 8.67 0.10 8.68
N VAL A 225 8.58 0.52 7.42
CA VAL A 225 8.47 -0.38 6.27
C VAL A 225 9.69 -1.31 6.19
N SER A 226 10.89 -0.78 6.41
CA SER A 226 12.13 -1.55 6.43
C SER A 226 12.14 -2.63 7.52
N PHE A 227 11.65 -2.29 8.72
CA PHE A 227 11.51 -3.24 9.83
C PHE A 227 10.61 -4.43 9.45
N PHE A 228 9.43 -4.16 8.87
CA PHE A 228 8.53 -5.24 8.43
C PHE A 228 9.16 -6.15 7.37
N HIS A 229 9.95 -5.60 6.45
CA HIS A 229 10.65 -6.41 5.46
C HIS A 229 11.70 -7.32 6.10
N ILE A 230 12.46 -6.82 7.08
CA ILE A 230 13.44 -7.61 7.81
C ILE A 230 12.75 -8.70 8.63
N GLU A 231 11.71 -8.36 9.39
CA GLU A 231 10.98 -9.32 10.22
C GLU A 231 10.39 -10.44 9.37
N ARG A 232 9.78 -10.10 8.23
CA ARG A 232 9.22 -11.08 7.30
C ARG A 232 10.28 -12.02 6.74
N ASN A 233 11.47 -11.53 6.42
CA ASN A 233 12.55 -12.34 5.86
C ASN A 233 13.20 -13.25 6.92
N GLN A 234 13.35 -12.75 8.15
CA GLN A 234 13.99 -13.50 9.24
C GLN A 234 13.04 -14.48 9.93
N ARG A 235 11.75 -14.15 10.05
CA ARG A 235 10.75 -14.93 10.79
C ARG A 235 9.58 -15.35 9.91
N HIS A 236 9.88 -15.87 8.71
CA HIS A 236 8.82 -16.37 7.84
C HIS A 236 8.12 -17.59 8.47
N PRO A 237 6.81 -17.53 8.80
CA PRO A 237 6.15 -18.55 9.61
C PRO A 237 6.15 -19.93 8.94
N VAL A 238 5.95 -19.97 7.62
CA VAL A 238 5.99 -21.23 6.85
C VAL A 238 7.39 -21.86 6.86
N LEU A 239 8.44 -21.04 6.84
CA LEU A 239 9.81 -21.54 6.83
C LEU A 239 10.18 -22.10 8.21
N ASN A 240 9.79 -21.41 9.27
CA ASN A 240 10.00 -21.87 10.64
C ASN A 240 9.30 -23.20 10.90
N VAL A 241 8.02 -23.31 10.52
CA VAL A 241 7.27 -24.57 10.64
C VAL A 241 7.90 -25.67 9.79
N PHE A 242 8.35 -25.37 8.57
CA PHE A 242 9.04 -26.34 7.72
C PHE A 242 10.35 -26.84 8.35
N ILE A 243 11.16 -25.95 8.92
CA ILE A 243 12.38 -26.28 9.64
C ILE A 243 12.07 -27.14 10.87
N ASP A 244 11.02 -26.82 11.62
CA ASP A 244 10.60 -27.59 12.79
C ASP A 244 10.14 -28.99 12.42
N ILE A 245 9.37 -29.15 11.34
CA ILE A 245 8.98 -30.46 10.79
C ILE A 245 10.23 -31.25 10.40
N ILE A 246 11.18 -30.65 9.69
CA ILE A 246 12.44 -31.31 9.31
C ILE A 246 13.24 -31.72 10.56
N ARG A 247 13.33 -30.83 11.55
CA ARG A 247 14.07 -31.08 12.80
C ARG A 247 13.48 -32.25 13.56
N GLN A 248 12.16 -32.29 13.73
CA GLN A 248 11.46 -33.41 14.37
C GLN A 248 11.73 -34.71 13.62
N ARG A 249 11.59 -34.72 12.28
CA ARG A 249 11.88 -35.90 11.46
C ARG A 249 13.33 -36.38 11.59
N LEU A 250 14.31 -35.47 11.63
CA LEU A 250 15.72 -35.82 11.81
C LEU A 250 15.98 -36.47 13.17
N ILE A 251 15.34 -35.96 14.24
CA ILE A 251 15.43 -36.55 15.58
C ILE A 251 14.82 -37.95 15.59
N ASP A 252 13.65 -38.14 14.97
CA ASP A 252 12.99 -39.44 14.88
C ASP A 252 13.85 -40.46 14.12
N ILE A 253 14.44 -40.05 12.99
CA ILE A 253 15.35 -40.90 12.21
C ILE A 253 16.58 -41.29 13.04
N ARG A 254 17.16 -40.37 13.82
CA ARG A 254 18.30 -40.68 14.70
C ARG A 254 17.92 -41.67 15.80
N LYS A 255 16.77 -41.48 16.45
CA LYS A 255 16.25 -42.41 17.47
C LYS A 255 16.01 -43.80 16.88
N LEU A 256 15.41 -43.87 15.68
CA LEU A 256 15.13 -45.12 15.00
C LEU A 256 16.42 -45.84 14.59
N LYS A 257 17.41 -45.12 14.05
CA LYS A 257 18.74 -45.69 13.77
C LYS A 257 19.39 -46.26 15.02
N LEU A 258 19.39 -45.55 16.14
CA LEU A 258 19.96 -46.04 17.40
C LEU A 258 19.29 -47.34 17.87
N LYS A 259 17.96 -47.45 17.78
CA LYS A 259 17.23 -48.69 18.10
C LYS A 259 17.63 -49.84 17.18
N LEU A 260 17.72 -49.59 15.88
CA LEU A 260 18.07 -50.62 14.90
C LEU A 260 19.52 -51.10 15.04
N THR A 261 20.45 -50.24 15.44
CA THR A 261 21.83 -50.66 15.75
C THR A 261 21.89 -51.59 16.97
N MET A 262 20.99 -51.41 17.94
CA MET A 262 20.89 -52.27 19.12
C MET A 262 20.27 -53.64 18.78
N GLU A 263 19.35 -53.69 17.82
CA GLU A 263 18.61 -54.92 17.45
C GLU A 263 19.21 -55.66 16.23
N ASN A 264 20.22 -55.08 15.55
CA ASN A 264 20.93 -55.66 14.40
C ASN A 264 20.05 -55.98 13.17
N ILE A 265 18.96 -55.22 12.98
CA ILE A 265 17.94 -55.46 11.92
C ILE A 265 18.16 -54.50 10.72
N ASN A 266 19.10 -54.84 9.84
CA ASN A 266 19.42 -54.00 8.66
C ASN A 266 18.41 -54.16 7.50
N GLN A 267 17.85 -55.35 7.30
CA GLN A 267 16.97 -55.64 6.15
C GLN A 267 15.60 -54.94 6.26
N THR A 268 15.03 -54.85 7.46
CA THR A 268 13.71 -54.23 7.66
C THR A 268 13.75 -52.72 7.42
N TYR A 269 14.88 -52.07 7.74
CA TYR A 269 15.10 -50.65 7.50
C TYR A 269 15.12 -50.27 6.01
N GLU A 270 15.79 -51.07 5.17
CA GLU A 270 15.84 -50.81 3.73
C GLU A 270 14.45 -50.93 3.07
N ASN A 271 13.67 -51.93 3.49
CA ASN A 271 12.31 -52.14 2.99
C ASN A 271 11.36 -50.98 3.34
N GLU A 272 11.44 -50.45 4.56
CA GLU A 272 10.67 -49.26 4.95
C GLU A 272 11.06 -48.02 4.14
N LYS A 273 12.35 -47.81 3.90
CA LYS A 273 12.85 -46.70 3.10
C LYS A 273 12.33 -46.75 1.66
N LEU A 274 12.32 -47.93 1.05
CA LEU A 274 11.74 -48.15 -0.29
C LEU A 274 10.24 -47.86 -0.32
N SER A 275 9.50 -48.29 0.71
CA SER A 275 8.06 -48.00 0.86
C SER A 275 7.79 -46.49 0.96
N GLN A 276 8.56 -45.76 1.76
CA GLN A 276 8.46 -44.30 1.89
C GLN A 276 8.73 -43.58 0.56
N LEU A 277 9.75 -44.01 -0.19
CA LEU A 277 10.06 -43.44 -1.51
C LEU A 277 8.91 -43.60 -2.49
N ARG A 278 8.23 -44.75 -2.50
CA ARG A 278 7.04 -44.96 -3.34
C ARG A 278 5.92 -43.99 -2.95
N ARG A 279 5.63 -43.84 -1.65
CA ARG A 279 4.62 -42.88 -1.16
C ARG A 279 4.93 -41.44 -1.57
N PHE A 280 6.19 -41.00 -1.47
CA PHE A 280 6.61 -39.68 -1.92
C PHE A 280 6.45 -39.47 -3.43
N ARG A 281 6.75 -40.50 -4.24
CA ARG A 281 6.55 -40.44 -5.70
C ARG A 281 5.06 -40.30 -6.05
N TRP A 282 4.19 -41.05 -5.39
CA TRP A 282 2.74 -40.95 -5.57
C TRP A 282 2.19 -39.60 -5.09
N ALA A 283 2.62 -39.09 -3.94
CA ALA A 283 2.22 -37.77 -3.44
C ALA A 283 2.70 -36.64 -4.38
N LEU A 284 3.89 -36.77 -4.95
CA LEU A 284 4.38 -35.84 -5.97
C LEU A 284 3.54 -35.91 -7.26
N ALA A 285 3.22 -37.10 -7.74
CA ALA A 285 2.36 -37.25 -8.92
C ALA A 285 0.98 -36.64 -8.67
N TYR A 286 0.38 -36.92 -7.51
CA TYR A 286 -0.91 -36.36 -7.09
C TYR A 286 -0.88 -34.82 -7.08
N THR A 287 0.13 -34.21 -6.46
CA THR A 287 0.26 -32.74 -6.42
C THR A 287 0.46 -32.13 -7.80
N LEU A 288 1.23 -32.76 -8.68
CA LEU A 288 1.46 -32.28 -10.05
C LEU A 288 0.22 -32.43 -10.95
N ILE A 289 -0.59 -33.48 -10.76
CA ILE A 289 -1.83 -33.67 -11.52
C ILE A 289 -2.82 -32.54 -11.20
N HIS A 290 -2.97 -32.19 -9.91
CA HIS A 290 -3.90 -31.15 -9.46
C HIS A 290 -3.39 -29.72 -9.66
N ASN A 291 -2.08 -29.52 -9.89
CA ASN A 291 -1.47 -28.20 -10.08
C ASN A 291 -0.65 -28.16 -11.37
N GLU A 292 -1.32 -27.98 -12.50
CA GLU A 292 -0.69 -28.06 -13.82
C GLU A 292 0.42 -27.02 -14.03
N GLN A 293 0.25 -25.80 -13.50
CA GLN A 293 1.24 -24.72 -13.59
C GLN A 293 2.60 -25.13 -12.99
N LEU A 294 2.60 -25.94 -11.91
CA LEU A 294 3.84 -26.40 -11.25
C LEU A 294 4.64 -27.37 -12.13
N LYS A 295 4.02 -28.06 -13.10
CA LYS A 295 4.73 -28.95 -14.04
C LYS A 295 5.74 -28.16 -14.87
N ARG A 296 5.34 -26.99 -15.37
CA ARG A 296 6.19 -26.12 -16.19
C ARG A 296 7.37 -25.58 -15.38
N TYR A 297 7.11 -25.04 -14.19
CA TYR A 297 8.16 -24.54 -13.29
C TYR A 297 9.14 -25.64 -12.88
N ARG A 298 8.65 -26.84 -12.57
CA ARG A 298 9.48 -27.99 -12.21
C ARG A 298 10.38 -28.42 -13.38
N LYS A 299 9.83 -28.54 -14.60
CA LYS A 299 10.61 -28.91 -15.80
C LYS A 299 11.73 -27.90 -16.05
N HIS A 300 11.42 -26.61 -15.96
CA HIS A 300 12.41 -25.54 -16.11
C HIS A 300 13.52 -25.62 -15.05
N ARG A 301 13.16 -25.75 -13.77
CA ARG A 301 14.13 -25.88 -12.67
C ARG A 301 15.03 -27.11 -12.85
N LEU A 302 14.47 -28.25 -13.24
CA LEU A 302 15.24 -29.47 -13.49
C LEU A 302 16.23 -29.31 -14.66
N CYS A 303 15.80 -28.65 -15.74
CA CYS A 303 16.67 -28.34 -16.88
C CYS A 303 17.82 -27.41 -16.45
N SER A 304 17.52 -26.34 -15.73
CA SER A 304 18.52 -25.41 -15.17
C SER A 304 19.52 -26.11 -14.25
N THR A 305 19.06 -27.00 -13.36
CA THR A 305 19.98 -27.74 -12.47
C THR A 305 20.91 -28.68 -13.23
N LYS A 306 20.44 -29.33 -14.31
CA LYS A 306 21.29 -30.19 -15.15
C LYS A 306 22.38 -29.38 -15.85
N ILE A 307 22.03 -28.21 -16.36
CA ILE A 307 22.97 -27.29 -17.02
C ILE A 307 24.02 -26.77 -16.02
N ASN A 308 23.61 -26.45 -14.79
CA ASN A 308 24.56 -26.02 -13.76
C ASN A 308 25.51 -27.15 -13.36
N GLN A 309 25.01 -28.39 -13.24
CA GLN A 309 25.83 -29.56 -12.95
C GLN A 309 26.83 -29.86 -14.06
N SER A 310 26.43 -29.79 -15.34
CA SER A 310 27.35 -30.00 -16.46
C SER A 310 28.45 -28.93 -16.50
N LYS A 311 28.11 -27.65 -16.29
CA LYS A 311 29.10 -26.56 -16.20
C LYS A 311 30.04 -26.70 -15.00
N THR A 312 29.55 -27.23 -13.88
CA THR A 312 30.37 -27.46 -12.70
C THR A 312 31.34 -28.62 -12.93
N LEU A 313 30.87 -29.68 -13.60
CA LEU A 313 31.69 -30.81 -14.00
C LEU A 313 32.74 -30.40 -15.02
N GLU A 314 32.39 -29.64 -16.06
CA GLU A 314 33.35 -29.08 -17.03
C GLU A 314 34.46 -28.28 -16.35
N ARG A 315 34.11 -27.39 -15.40
CA ARG A 315 35.12 -26.65 -14.61
C ARG A 315 36.00 -27.54 -13.74
N ILE A 316 35.51 -28.68 -13.28
CA ILE A 316 36.29 -29.65 -12.51
C ILE A 316 37.23 -30.42 -13.45
N PHE A 317 36.75 -30.84 -14.62
CA PHE A 317 37.58 -31.51 -15.63
C PHE A 317 38.67 -30.59 -16.19
N ASP A 318 38.38 -29.29 -16.38
CA ASP A 318 39.36 -28.27 -16.76
C ASP A 318 40.43 -28.07 -15.68
N LYS A 319 40.03 -28.09 -14.39
CA LYS A 319 40.96 -27.99 -13.26
C LYS A 319 41.85 -29.22 -13.07
N ILE A 320 41.38 -30.40 -13.48
CA ILE A 320 42.13 -31.66 -13.37
C ILE A 320 43.00 -31.90 -14.63
N GLY A 321 42.92 -31.04 -15.65
CA GLY A 321 43.75 -31.14 -16.86
C GLY A 321 43.36 -32.30 -17.79
N LEU A 322 42.13 -32.81 -17.67
CA LEU A 322 41.61 -33.94 -18.46
C LEU A 322 40.80 -33.50 -19.69
N SER A 323 40.93 -32.24 -20.11
CA SER A 323 40.34 -31.73 -21.35
C SER A 323 41.13 -32.21 -22.57
N GLN A 324 41.00 -33.50 -22.91
CA GLN A 324 41.06 -34.03 -24.27
C GLN A 324 40.95 -35.56 -24.21
N THR A 325 39.74 -36.07 -24.46
CA THR A 325 39.43 -37.25 -25.31
C THR A 325 38.02 -37.75 -24.99
N LEU A 326 37.01 -37.11 -25.59
CA LEU A 326 35.74 -37.77 -25.85
C LEU A 326 35.57 -37.83 -27.38
N PRO A 327 35.61 -39.01 -28.01
CA PRO A 327 35.39 -39.11 -29.44
C PRO A 327 33.92 -38.79 -29.75
N ARG A 328 33.68 -37.79 -30.59
CA ARG A 328 32.39 -37.59 -31.25
C ARG A 328 32.11 -38.82 -32.10
N LYS A 329 31.15 -39.65 -31.70
CA LYS A 329 30.51 -40.60 -32.62
C LYS A 329 29.31 -39.90 -33.28
N PHE A 330 29.31 -39.95 -34.61
CA PHE A 330 28.16 -39.74 -35.48
C PHE A 330 27.11 -40.82 -35.24
#